data_AF-A0A8J7XUS2-F1
#
_entry.id   AF-A0A8J7XUS2-F1
#
_cell.length_a   1.000
_cell.length_b   1.000
_cell.length_c   1.000
_cell.angle_alpha   90.00
_cell.angle_beta   90.00
_cell.angle_gamma   90.00
#
_symmetry.space_group_name_H-M   'P 1'
#
loop_
_entity.id
_entity.type
_entity.pdbx_description
1 polymer ?
#
loop_
_entity_poly.entity_id
_entity_poly.type
_entity_poly.pdbx_seq_one_letter_code
_entity_poly.pdbx_strand_id
1 'polypeptide(L)'
;MLEKMEEKGHADTGVSLDRDQEKDTAFICPVCRKPLHADNLVDMKSIVEDNLYYVGGVRVMNSRVPLACDFQHRFDKGGVTLDEPHELLAVVTAEFDGSGKCIQFEIAEVLAG
;
A
#
# COMPACT_ATOMS: atom_id res chain seq x y z
N MET A 1 6.07 22.05 -54.29
CA MET A 1 5.37 22.28 -53.01
C MET A 1 5.49 20.98 -52.23
N LEU A 2 6.53 20.87 -51.40
CA LEU A 2 6.54 21.20 -49.97
C LEU A 2 5.86 20.09 -49.15
N GLU A 3 6.74 19.24 -48.60
CA GLU A 3 6.48 18.26 -47.56
C GLU A 3 5.67 18.88 -46.42
N LYS A 4 4.72 18.11 -45.89
CA LYS A 4 4.15 18.36 -44.56
C LYS A 4 4.22 17.07 -43.76
N MET A 5 5.20 17.05 -42.87
CA MET A 5 5.20 16.24 -41.65
C MET A 5 4.04 16.70 -40.78
N GLU A 6 3.27 15.76 -40.23
CA GLU A 6 2.45 16.00 -39.04
C GLU A 6 2.80 14.94 -37.99
N GLU A 7 3.70 15.38 -37.11
CA GLU A 7 3.73 15.28 -35.65
C GLU A 7 3.25 14.00 -34.93
N LYS A 8 4.18 13.47 -34.14
CA LYS A 8 4.04 12.41 -33.14
C LYS A 8 3.11 12.86 -32.00
N GLY A 9 1.96 12.21 -31.85
CA GLY A 9 1.22 12.20 -30.59
C GLY A 9 1.63 10.97 -29.78
N HIS A 10 2.29 11.20 -28.65
CA HIS A 10 2.80 10.19 -27.74
C HIS A 10 1.72 9.19 -27.31
N ALA A 11 2.09 7.90 -27.35
CA ALA A 11 1.35 6.84 -26.71
C ALA A 11 1.30 7.15 -25.21
N ASP A 12 0.14 7.62 -24.76
CA ASP A 12 -0.23 7.66 -23.36
C ASP A 12 -0.54 6.21 -22.93
N THR A 13 0.49 5.36 -22.97
CA THR A 13 0.53 4.17 -22.12
C THR A 13 0.73 4.69 -20.71
N GLY A 14 -0.35 5.22 -20.14
CA GLY A 14 -0.62 5.06 -18.73
C GLY A 14 -0.61 3.55 -18.51
N VAL A 15 0.59 3.03 -18.23
CA VAL A 15 0.74 1.73 -17.61
C VAL A 15 0.08 1.94 -16.27
N SER A 16 -1.23 1.69 -16.23
CA SER A 16 -1.89 1.16 -15.06
C SER A 16 -0.89 0.14 -14.54
N LEU A 17 -0.22 0.49 -13.44
CA LEU A 17 0.44 -0.51 -12.63
C LEU A 17 -0.71 -1.28 -12.00
N ASP A 18 -1.41 -2.04 -12.84
CA ASP A 18 -2.18 -3.21 -12.50
C ASP A 18 -1.14 -4.14 -11.91
N ARG A 19 -0.81 -3.85 -10.64
CA ARG A 19 -0.22 -4.78 -9.70
C ARG A 19 -1.30 -5.80 -9.39
N ASP A 20 -1.70 -6.54 -10.41
CA ASP A 20 -2.17 -7.93 -10.34
C ASP A 20 -0.99 -8.82 -9.93
N GLN A 21 -0.22 -8.37 -8.93
CA GLN A 21 0.74 -9.19 -8.25
C GLN A 21 -0.09 -10.04 -7.31
N GLU A 22 -0.41 -11.25 -7.74
CA GLU A 22 -0.81 -12.43 -6.96
C GLU A 22 -0.55 -12.26 -5.44
N LYS A 23 -1.41 -11.52 -4.75
CA LYS A 23 -1.44 -11.43 -3.27
C LYS A 23 -2.43 -12.44 -2.75
N ASP A 24 -2.39 -13.64 -3.31
CA ASP A 24 -3.19 -14.73 -2.77
C ASP A 24 -2.48 -15.25 -1.51
N THR A 25 -2.93 -14.76 -0.35
CA THR A 25 -2.73 -15.36 0.99
C THR A 25 -1.31 -15.37 1.60
N ALA A 26 -0.56 -14.27 1.58
CA ALA A 26 0.72 -14.20 2.29
C ALA A 26 0.59 -13.98 3.82
N PHE A 27 -0.46 -13.31 4.29
CA PHE A 27 -0.56 -12.90 5.70
C PHE A 27 -1.68 -13.65 6.44
N ILE A 28 -1.34 -14.18 7.62
CA ILE A 28 -2.26 -14.89 8.50
C ILE A 28 -2.59 -14.00 9.69
N CYS A 29 -3.87 -13.88 10.03
CA CYS A 29 -4.28 -13.18 11.23
C CYS A 29 -3.73 -13.90 12.48
N PRO A 30 -2.93 -13.22 13.33
CA PRO A 30 -2.34 -13.85 14.52
C PRO A 30 -3.38 -14.26 15.57
N VAL A 31 -4.58 -13.67 15.53
CA VAL A 31 -5.68 -13.94 16.46
C VAL A 31 -6.46 -15.19 16.06
N CYS A 32 -7.11 -15.18 14.89
CA CYS A 32 -7.98 -16.28 14.46
C CYS A 32 -7.31 -17.31 13.55
N ARG A 33 -6.03 -17.12 13.20
CA ARG A 33 -5.24 -18.00 12.32
C ARG A 33 -5.81 -18.19 10.91
N LYS A 34 -6.76 -17.33 10.50
CA LYS A 34 -7.31 -17.30 9.14
C LYS A 34 -6.48 -16.38 8.23
N PRO A 35 -6.42 -16.65 6.92
CA PRO A 35 -5.78 -15.74 5.97
C PRO A 35 -6.45 -14.37 5.95
N LEU A 36 -5.66 -13.31 5.83
CA LEU A 36 -6.15 -11.96 5.62
C LEU A 36 -6.48 -11.75 4.14
N HIS A 37 -7.70 -11.27 3.87
CA HIS A 37 -8.05 -10.76 2.54
C HIS A 37 -7.21 -9.53 2.21
N ALA A 38 -6.84 -9.33 0.94
CA ALA A 38 -6.02 -8.21 0.50
C ALA A 38 -6.63 -6.85 0.87
N ASP A 39 -7.96 -6.74 0.82
CA ASP A 39 -8.70 -5.52 1.19
C ASP A 39 -8.64 -5.20 2.69
N ASN A 40 -8.26 -6.15 3.55
CA ASN A 40 -7.99 -5.83 4.96
C ASN A 40 -6.58 -5.27 5.16
N LEU A 41 -5.65 -5.46 4.22
CA LEU A 41 -4.26 -5.08 4.41
C LEU A 41 -4.07 -3.58 4.22
N VAL A 42 -3.15 -3.02 5.00
CA VAL A 42 -2.71 -1.64 4.82
C VAL A 42 -2.03 -1.46 3.47
N ASP A 43 -2.23 -0.29 2.86
CA ASP A 43 -1.67 0.05 1.57
C ASP A 43 -0.93 1.40 1.62
N MET A 44 -0.08 1.62 0.62
CA MET A 44 0.76 2.81 0.57
C MET A 44 -0.05 4.10 0.49
N LYS A 45 -1.19 4.10 -0.19
CA LYS A 45 -2.01 5.29 -0.34
C LYS A 45 -2.64 5.67 0.99
N SER A 46 -3.30 4.71 1.66
CA SER A 46 -3.94 4.98 2.95
C SER A 46 -2.94 5.37 4.05
N ILE A 47 -1.76 4.76 4.10
CA ILE A 47 -0.78 5.04 5.15
C ILE A 47 0.09 6.25 4.82
N VAL A 48 0.67 6.28 3.62
CA VAL A 48 1.65 7.31 3.29
C VAL A 48 0.99 8.52 2.70
N GLU A 49 0.22 8.39 1.62
CA GLU A 49 -0.32 9.54 0.89
C GLU A 49 -1.39 10.28 1.70
N ASP A 50 -2.28 9.54 2.34
CA ASP A 50 -3.42 10.10 3.06
C ASP A 50 -3.07 10.52 4.50
N ASN A 51 -2.17 9.80 5.19
CA ASN A 51 -1.90 10.03 6.62
C ASN A 51 -0.50 10.62 6.92
N LEU A 52 0.58 10.11 6.32
CA LEU A 52 1.95 10.51 6.69
C LEU A 52 2.58 11.60 5.83
N TYR A 53 2.09 11.80 4.59
CA TYR A 53 2.73 12.64 3.59
C TYR A 53 2.94 14.09 4.07
N TYR A 54 2.11 14.54 5.02
CA TYR A 54 2.23 15.86 5.61
C TYR A 54 1.67 15.95 7.04
N VAL A 55 2.30 15.27 8.00
CA VAL A 55 1.95 15.48 9.42
C VAL A 55 2.57 16.80 9.89
N GLY A 56 1.76 17.85 10.00
CA GLY A 56 2.12 19.10 10.68
C GLY A 56 3.30 19.88 10.09
N GLY A 57 3.59 19.73 8.79
CA GLY A 57 4.71 20.41 8.13
C GLY A 57 6.04 19.65 8.16
N VAL A 58 6.05 18.42 8.68
CA VAL A 58 7.23 17.55 8.69
C VAL A 58 7.20 16.61 7.49
N ARG A 59 8.35 16.44 6.83
CA ARG A 59 8.51 15.53 5.69
C ARG A 59 9.67 14.56 5.91
N VAL A 60 9.42 13.29 5.64
CA VAL A 60 10.43 12.22 5.67
C VAL A 60 11.12 12.15 4.31
N MET A 61 12.45 12.14 4.29
CA MET A 61 13.26 12.23 3.06
C MET A 61 14.54 11.41 3.16
N ASN A 62 14.97 10.80 2.05
CA ASN A 62 16.21 10.02 1.94
C ASN A 62 16.39 8.98 3.05
N SER A 63 15.32 8.25 3.36
CA SER A 63 15.31 7.36 4.52
C SER A 63 14.42 6.16 4.32
N ARG A 64 14.85 5.04 4.89
CA ARG A 64 14.05 3.84 5.08
C ARG A 64 13.55 3.83 6.53
N VAL A 65 12.23 3.86 6.72
CA VAL A 65 11.60 3.97 8.04
C VAL A 65 10.64 2.80 8.27
N PRO A 66 10.68 2.19 9.47
CA PRO A 66 9.62 1.29 9.91
C PRO A 66 8.41 2.12 10.37
N LEU A 67 7.23 1.75 9.90
CA LEU A 67 5.94 2.33 10.27
C LEU A 67 5.10 1.25 10.95
N ALA A 68 4.56 1.56 12.13
CA ALA A 68 3.61 0.71 12.82
C ALA A 68 2.20 1.26 12.55
N CYS A 69 1.38 0.48 11.84
CA CYS A 69 0.08 0.91 11.34
C CYS A 69 -1.01 0.03 11.92
N ASP A 70 -1.90 0.60 12.73
CA ASP A 70 -3.10 -0.08 13.22
C ASP A 70 -4.09 -0.33 12.07
N PHE A 71 -4.71 -1.51 12.07
CA PHE A 71 -5.79 -1.85 11.15
C PHE A 71 -6.69 -2.94 11.76
N GLN A 72 -7.79 -3.25 11.07
CA GLN A 72 -8.73 -4.27 11.53
C GLN A 72 -8.94 -5.37 10.49
N HIS A 73 -8.86 -6.62 10.94
CA HIS A 73 -9.35 -7.77 10.19
C HIS A 73 -10.87 -7.81 10.32
N ARG A 74 -11.57 -7.31 9.29
CA ARG A 74 -13.03 -7.21 9.26
C ARG A 74 -13.67 -8.27 8.39
N PHE A 75 -12.97 -8.76 7.38
CA PHE A 75 -13.50 -9.72 6.41
C PHE A 75 -12.67 -10.99 6.40
N ASP A 76 -13.32 -12.16 6.39
CA ASP A 76 -12.62 -13.41 6.10
C ASP A 76 -12.17 -13.48 4.62
N LYS A 77 -11.53 -14.60 4.23
CA LYS A 77 -11.06 -14.80 2.85
C LYS A 77 -12.20 -14.72 1.82
N GLY A 78 -13.44 -15.03 2.20
CA GLY A 78 -14.61 -14.96 1.33
C GLY A 78 -15.21 -13.56 1.22
N GLY A 79 -14.61 -12.55 1.86
CA GLY A 79 -15.17 -11.21 1.94
C GLY A 79 -16.36 -11.10 2.91
N VAL A 80 -16.60 -12.12 3.74
CA VAL A 80 -17.69 -12.11 4.71
C VAL A 80 -17.22 -11.39 5.96
N THR A 81 -18.02 -10.44 6.44
CA THR A 81 -17.72 -9.69 7.66
C THR A 81 -17.67 -10.63 8.87
N LEU A 82 -16.65 -10.47 9.72
CA LEU A 82 -16.53 -11.17 11.00
C LEU A 82 -17.47 -10.56 12.03
N ASP A 83 -18.08 -11.40 12.87
CA ASP A 83 -18.94 -10.96 13.98
C ASP A 83 -18.16 -10.08 14.98
N GLU A 84 -16.90 -10.44 15.24
CA GLU A 84 -15.96 -9.68 16.04
C GLU A 84 -14.69 -9.38 15.22
N PRO A 85 -14.46 -8.13 14.79
CA PRO A 85 -13.24 -7.75 14.11
C PRO A 85 -12.01 -7.89 15.02
N HIS A 86 -10.87 -8.29 14.46
CA HIS A 86 -9.62 -8.33 15.21
C HIS A 86 -8.81 -7.07 14.94
N GLU A 87 -8.39 -6.40 16.01
CA GLU A 87 -7.42 -5.30 15.95
C GLU A 87 -6.02 -5.87 15.74
N LEU A 88 -5.32 -5.32 14.75
CA LEU A 88 -4.02 -5.80 14.29
C LEU A 88 -3.07 -4.62 14.08
N LEU A 89 -1.78 -4.92 14.11
CA LEU A 89 -0.71 -3.97 13.81
C LEU A 89 0.11 -4.47 12.63
N ALA A 90 0.18 -3.70 11.56
CA ALA A 90 1.09 -3.95 10.44
C ALA A 90 2.40 -3.20 10.66
N VAL A 91 3.52 -3.92 10.68
CA VAL A 91 4.85 -3.33 10.61
C VAL A 91 5.22 -3.21 9.14
N VAL A 92 5.30 -1.99 8.65
CA VAL A 92 5.61 -1.68 7.26
C VAL A 92 7.02 -1.09 7.18
N THR A 93 7.79 -1.52 6.20
CA THR A 93 9.01 -0.81 5.81
C THR A 93 8.71 0.10 4.63
N ALA A 94 8.87 1.42 4.83
CA ALA A 94 8.68 2.42 3.79
C ALA A 94 10.01 3.12 3.46
N GLU A 95 10.29 3.32 2.17
CA GLU A 95 11.49 4.03 1.71
C GLU A 95 11.09 5.31 0.97
N PHE A 96 11.73 6.42 1.35
CA PHE A 96 11.47 7.75 0.84
C PHE A 96 12.68 8.29 0.10
N ASP A 97 12.44 8.85 -1.09
CA ASP A 97 13.47 9.50 -1.89
C ASP A 97 13.82 10.91 -1.39
N GLY A 98 14.72 11.58 -2.09
CA GLY A 98 15.13 12.96 -1.80
C GLY A 98 14.09 14.02 -2.13
N SER A 99 12.98 13.64 -2.77
CA SER A 99 11.81 14.47 -2.89
C SER A 99 10.81 14.21 -1.77
N GLY A 100 11.00 13.20 -0.92
CA GLY A 100 10.03 12.76 0.09
C GLY A 100 8.85 11.95 -0.48
N LYS A 101 9.00 11.42 -1.69
CA LYS A 101 8.05 10.45 -2.26
C LYS A 101 8.40 9.06 -1.75
N CYS A 102 7.38 8.29 -1.35
CA CYS A 102 7.56 6.88 -1.03
C CYS A 102 7.79 6.07 -2.31
N ILE A 103 8.93 5.39 -2.38
CA ILE A 103 9.37 4.60 -3.54
C ILE A 103 9.30 3.09 -3.28
N GLN A 104 9.25 2.67 -2.02
CA GLN A 104 9.03 1.28 -1.62
C GLN A 104 8.12 1.24 -0.39
N PHE A 105 7.17 0.30 -0.40
CA PHE A 105 6.25 0.05 0.71
C PHE A 105 6.01 -1.45 0.81
N GLU A 106 6.37 -2.05 1.94
CA GLU A 106 6.32 -3.49 2.14
C GLU A 106 5.86 -3.82 3.57
N ILE A 107 4.85 -4.68 3.71
CA ILE A 107 4.43 -5.20 5.01
C ILE A 107 5.46 -6.26 5.42
N ALA A 108 6.24 -5.96 6.45
CA ALA A 108 7.25 -6.87 7.00
C ALA A 108 6.60 -7.89 7.95
N GLU A 109 5.63 -7.47 8.76
CA GLU A 109 4.99 -8.32 9.76
C GLU A 109 3.56 -7.86 10.08
N VAL A 110 2.71 -8.81 10.51
CA VAL A 110 1.39 -8.54 11.10
C VAL A 110 1.34 -9.12 12.51
N LEU A 111 1.04 -8.25 13.47
CA LEU A 111 0.97 -8.55 14.90
C LEU A 111 -0.46 -8.37 15.43
N ALA A 112 -0.75 -8.95 16.59
CA ALA A 112 -1.96 -8.62 17.33
C ALA A 112 -1.86 -7.17 17.85
N GLY A 113 -2.96 -6.42 17.72
CA GLY A 113 -3.09 -5.04 18.20
C GLY A 113 -3.26 -4.93 19.71
#